data_AF-A0A351V6G4-F1
#
_entry.id   AF-A0A351V6G4-F1
#
_cell.length_a   1.000
_cell.length_b   1.000
_cell.length_c   1.000
_cell.angle_alpha   90.00
_cell.angle_beta   90.00
_cell.angle_gamma   90.00
#
_symmetry.space_group_name_H-M   'P 1'
#
loop_
_entity.id
_entity.type
_entity.pdbx_description
1 polymer ?
#
loop_
_entity_poly.entity_id
_entity_poly.type
_entity_poly.pdbx_seq_one_letter_code
_entity_poly.pdbx_strand_id
1 'polypeptide(L)'
;MGAYYIKSIIGEIAKGVELFIKRGIISREQRVILYGLDRYSFAMRTILSNLGYCNVEGYVSDDEALVVQYKSEIKNFACRFLNQESNVINVWTLEERLQPFDSKAVILLAAEDYRAEMQKLEAMGYQEGVHYYIVYDFGEEELNCYFAGKPLMTLPEIKETEKQMLAYVDGICRKNNLRYWVCGGTLLGTIRHKGFIPWDDDIDIFLPWKDYLKLIDIFEETDRFDMIGFGTARVNDFPDLLAKVVDKRTVINENIGTVRKINPLWVDIFPLIGLPDDAEERHLFFTNYKELNRRIWQEFYATNGSLDVFSKWFVDQKKFLSAYDFDSASYAGVLGTIYGEKDSTGRKVYDKTLRMQFEDIEVNVPAGYKEYLDNLYGKDWMQLPDEEKRKSHHNILAYWNQ
;
A
#
# COMPACT_ATOMS: atom_id res chain seq x y z
N MET A 1 2.99 -20.17 -8.32
CA MET A 1 3.14 -19.20 -7.23
C MET A 1 2.70 -19.85 -5.94
N GLY A 2 3.32 -19.53 -4.80
CA GLY A 2 2.78 -19.92 -3.48
C GLY A 2 1.43 -19.23 -3.21
N ALA A 3 0.78 -19.55 -2.09
CA ALA A 3 -0.48 -18.92 -1.69
C ALA A 3 -0.35 -17.39 -1.48
N TYR A 4 0.86 -16.92 -1.20
CA TYR A 4 1.23 -15.52 -1.07
C TYR A 4 2.47 -15.20 -1.90
N TYR A 5 2.45 -14.09 -2.64
CA TYR A 5 3.58 -13.61 -3.42
C TYR A 5 3.64 -12.08 -3.44
N ILE A 6 4.82 -11.51 -3.19
CA ILE A 6 5.09 -10.08 -3.31
C ILE A 6 6.07 -9.84 -4.44
N LYS A 7 5.76 -8.87 -5.30
CA LYS A 7 6.63 -8.39 -6.38
C LYS A 7 6.93 -6.92 -6.18
N SER A 8 8.21 -6.55 -6.20
CA SER A 8 8.62 -5.15 -6.24
C SER A 8 8.62 -4.64 -7.68
N ILE A 9 7.71 -3.73 -8.02
CA ILE A 9 7.67 -3.13 -9.36
C ILE A 9 8.93 -2.28 -9.58
N ILE A 10 9.37 -1.56 -8.54
CA ILE A 10 10.63 -0.81 -8.57
C ILE A 10 11.84 -1.73 -8.77
N GLY A 11 11.81 -2.92 -8.16
CA GLY A 11 12.83 -3.95 -8.35
C GLY A 11 12.89 -4.48 -9.79
N GLU A 12 11.75 -4.68 -10.43
CA GLU A 12 11.72 -5.09 -11.84
C GLU A 12 12.21 -3.99 -12.79
N ILE A 13 11.81 -2.74 -12.55
CA ILE A 13 12.36 -1.56 -13.27
C ILE A 13 13.88 -1.53 -13.11
N ALA A 14 14.40 -1.77 -11.90
CA ALA A 14 15.84 -1.80 -11.66
C ALA A 14 16.56 -2.91 -12.45
N LYS A 15 15.98 -4.10 -12.53
CA LYS A 15 16.51 -5.20 -13.37
C LYS A 15 16.53 -4.83 -14.85
N GLY A 16 15.49 -4.18 -15.35
CA GLY A 16 15.43 -3.71 -16.74
C GLY A 16 16.50 -2.67 -17.06
N VAL A 17 16.68 -1.67 -16.19
CA VAL A 17 17.75 -0.67 -16.31
C VAL A 17 19.14 -1.34 -16.27
N GLU A 18 19.36 -2.25 -15.31
CA GLU A 18 20.64 -2.98 -15.20
C GLU A 18 20.92 -3.83 -16.45
N LEU A 19 19.90 -4.45 -17.04
CA LEU A 19 20.03 -5.21 -18.28
C LEU A 19 20.47 -4.32 -19.46
N PHE A 20 19.90 -3.14 -19.60
CA PHE A 20 20.30 -2.20 -20.66
C PHE A 20 21.73 -1.69 -20.48
N ILE A 21 22.15 -1.45 -19.24
CA ILE A 21 23.53 -1.12 -18.90
C ILE A 21 24.47 -2.27 -19.26
N LYS A 22 24.16 -3.50 -18.83
CA LYS A 22 24.97 -4.70 -19.11
C LYS A 22 25.10 -4.99 -20.61
N ARG A 23 24.07 -4.69 -21.40
CA ARG A 23 24.07 -4.83 -22.86
C ARG A 23 24.76 -3.68 -23.60
N GLY A 24 25.21 -2.63 -22.88
CA GLY A 24 25.86 -1.46 -23.48
C GLY A 24 24.90 -0.55 -24.25
N ILE A 25 23.59 -0.71 -24.07
CA ILE A 25 22.55 0.13 -24.69
C ILE A 25 22.60 1.53 -24.09
N ILE A 26 22.81 1.61 -22.78
CA ILE A 26 23.00 2.87 -22.05
C ILE A 26 24.42 2.86 -21.48
N SER A 27 25.27 3.76 -21.94
CA SER A 27 26.63 3.95 -21.43
C SER A 27 26.68 5.04 -20.36
N ARG A 28 27.64 4.95 -19.44
CA ARG A 28 27.77 5.90 -18.31
C ARG A 28 27.98 7.36 -18.73
N GLU A 29 28.47 7.58 -19.95
CA GLU A 29 28.69 8.93 -20.48
C GLU A 29 27.48 9.49 -21.24
N GLN A 30 26.54 8.64 -21.68
CA GLN A 30 25.33 9.08 -22.35
C GLN A 30 24.42 9.86 -21.41
N ARG A 31 23.82 10.92 -21.94
CA ARG A 31 22.75 11.65 -21.27
C ARG A 31 21.45 10.88 -21.43
N VAL A 32 20.76 10.66 -20.31
CA VAL A 32 19.49 9.95 -20.27
C VAL A 32 18.37 10.91 -19.90
N ILE A 33 17.27 10.81 -20.63
CA ILE A 33 16.02 11.52 -20.36
C ILE A 33 15.05 10.51 -19.75
N LEU A 34 14.34 10.90 -18.70
CA LEU A 34 13.34 10.06 -18.05
C LEU A 34 11.94 10.50 -18.49
N TYR A 35 11.17 9.57 -19.06
CA TYR A 35 9.80 9.83 -19.45
C TYR A 35 8.86 9.70 -18.24
N GLY A 36 7.98 10.68 -18.05
CA GLY A 36 6.99 10.73 -16.99
C GLY A 36 7.40 11.60 -15.80
N LEU A 37 6.39 12.06 -15.05
CA LEU A 37 6.53 12.81 -13.79
C LEU A 37 5.80 12.07 -12.66
N ASP A 38 6.12 10.78 -12.54
CA ASP A 38 5.47 9.86 -11.63
C ASP A 38 6.50 9.10 -10.77
N ARG A 39 6.00 8.21 -9.90
CA ARG A 39 6.85 7.43 -9.00
C ARG A 39 7.89 6.58 -9.73
N TYR A 40 7.57 6.06 -10.91
CA TYR A 40 8.44 5.15 -11.66
C TYR A 40 9.58 5.95 -12.29
N SER A 41 9.29 7.09 -12.90
CA SER A 41 10.32 7.97 -13.45
C SER A 41 11.24 8.52 -12.36
N PHE A 42 10.71 8.91 -11.20
CA PHE A 42 11.52 9.34 -10.06
C PHE A 42 12.36 8.21 -9.46
N ALA A 43 11.82 6.99 -9.37
CA ALA A 43 12.58 5.83 -8.92
C ALA A 43 13.70 5.46 -9.90
N MET A 44 13.47 5.52 -11.22
CA MET A 44 14.49 5.28 -12.24
C MET A 44 15.72 6.18 -12.06
N ARG A 45 15.53 7.45 -11.71
CA ARG A 45 16.66 8.34 -11.40
C ARG A 45 17.51 7.81 -10.24
N THR A 46 16.86 7.36 -9.17
CA THR A 46 17.55 6.79 -8.00
C THR A 46 18.28 5.50 -8.38
N ILE A 47 17.63 4.63 -9.16
CA ILE A 47 18.21 3.39 -9.68
C ILE A 47 19.46 3.66 -10.51
N LEU A 48 19.39 4.59 -11.47
CA LEU A 48 20.53 4.99 -12.29
C LEU A 48 21.68 5.50 -11.41
N SER A 49 21.39 6.38 -10.46
CA SER A 49 22.37 6.88 -9.49
C SER A 49 23.05 5.74 -8.72
N ASN A 50 22.28 4.78 -8.21
CA ASN A 50 22.79 3.62 -7.48
C ASN A 50 23.67 2.71 -8.35
N LEU A 51 23.40 2.64 -9.66
CA LEU A 51 24.19 1.89 -10.64
C LEU A 51 25.41 2.67 -11.17
N GLY A 52 25.66 3.87 -10.62
CA GLY A 52 26.81 4.72 -10.97
C GLY A 52 26.59 5.58 -12.21
N TYR A 53 25.33 5.81 -12.62
CA TYR A 53 24.96 6.72 -13.71
C TYR A 53 24.59 8.08 -13.14
N CYS A 54 25.33 9.11 -13.52
CA CYS A 54 25.12 10.48 -13.01
C CYS A 54 24.59 11.45 -14.08
N ASN A 55 24.52 11.03 -15.35
CA ASN A 55 24.18 11.90 -16.48
C ASN A 55 22.68 11.85 -16.82
N VAL A 56 21.81 12.02 -15.82
CA VAL A 56 20.37 12.20 -16.06
C VAL A 56 20.13 13.67 -16.40
N GLU A 57 19.64 13.92 -17.61
CA GLU A 57 19.44 15.27 -18.14
C GLU A 57 18.19 15.95 -17.55
N GLY A 58 17.13 15.17 -17.35
CA GLY A 58 15.88 15.65 -16.78
C GLY A 58 14.71 14.71 -17.06
N TYR A 59 13.51 15.23 -16.80
CA TYR A 59 12.25 14.55 -17.05
C TYR A 59 11.52 15.19 -18.23
N VAL A 60 10.78 14.37 -18.98
CA VAL A 60 9.83 14.82 -20.00
C VAL A 60 8.45 14.27 -19.70
N SER A 61 7.41 15.04 -19.97
CA SER A 61 6.02 14.61 -19.83
C SER A 61 5.15 15.25 -20.90
N ASP A 62 4.08 14.57 -21.29
CA ASP A 62 3.05 15.10 -22.19
C ASP A 62 1.97 15.91 -21.43
N ASP A 63 1.81 15.67 -20.12
CA ASP A 63 0.99 16.52 -19.25
C ASP A 63 1.65 17.90 -19.02
N GLU A 64 1.26 18.87 -19.86
CA GLU A 64 1.77 20.24 -19.79
C GLU A 64 1.47 20.94 -18.46
N ALA A 65 0.31 20.66 -17.85
CA ALA A 65 -0.07 21.27 -16.58
C ALA A 65 0.86 20.78 -15.46
N LEU A 66 1.16 19.49 -15.44
CA LEU A 66 2.10 18.89 -14.50
C LEU A 66 3.53 19.41 -14.72
N VAL A 67 3.98 19.56 -15.97
CA VAL A 67 5.27 20.17 -16.29
C VAL A 67 5.37 21.60 -15.74
N VAL A 68 4.34 22.43 -15.96
CA VAL A 68 4.31 23.81 -15.45
C VAL A 68 4.35 23.81 -13.92
N GLN A 69 3.59 22.93 -13.27
CA GLN A 69 3.60 22.78 -11.82
C GLN A 69 5.00 22.47 -11.29
N TYR A 70 5.64 21.39 -11.77
CA TYR A 70 6.97 21.00 -11.29
C TYR A 70 8.03 22.06 -11.59
N LYS A 71 8.02 22.68 -12.77
CA LYS A 71 8.91 23.81 -13.09
C LYS A 71 8.73 24.96 -12.09
N SER A 72 7.49 25.30 -11.76
CA SER A 72 7.18 26.35 -10.80
C SER A 72 7.71 26.01 -9.41
N GLU A 73 7.49 24.78 -8.94
CA GLU A 73 7.99 24.30 -7.64
C GLU A 73 9.52 24.33 -7.57
N ILE A 74 10.20 23.83 -8.61
CA ILE A 74 11.67 23.82 -8.71
C ILE A 74 12.22 25.26 -8.73
N LYS A 75 11.65 26.15 -9.54
CA LYS A 75 12.06 27.57 -9.59
C LYS A 75 11.84 28.27 -8.25
N ASN A 76 10.70 28.00 -7.62
CA ASN A 76 10.37 28.53 -6.30
C ASN A 76 11.35 28.08 -5.21
N PHE A 77 11.81 26.83 -5.28
CA PHE A 77 12.85 26.32 -4.39
C PHE A 77 14.20 26.97 -4.70
N ALA A 78 14.62 26.94 -5.97
CA ALA A 78 15.93 27.45 -6.39
C ALA A 78 16.12 28.93 -6.05
N CYS A 79 15.13 29.79 -6.35
CA CYS A 79 15.22 31.22 -6.11
C CYS A 79 15.30 31.61 -4.63
N ARG A 80 14.86 30.72 -3.72
CA ARG A 80 14.91 30.94 -2.26
C ARG A 80 16.13 30.34 -1.61
N PHE A 81 16.67 29.23 -2.13
CA PHE A 81 17.61 28.38 -1.41
C PHE A 81 18.92 28.06 -2.15
N LEU A 82 19.05 28.40 -3.45
CA LEU A 82 20.25 28.11 -4.24
C LEU A 82 20.87 29.39 -4.80
N ASN A 83 22.20 29.47 -4.75
CA ASN A 83 22.96 30.56 -5.37
C ASN A 83 23.04 30.43 -6.92
N GLN A 84 22.81 29.24 -7.46
CA GLN A 84 22.81 28.95 -8.90
C GLN A 84 21.81 27.84 -9.22
N GLU A 85 21.14 27.94 -10.37
CA GLU A 85 20.13 26.98 -10.84
C GLU A 85 20.74 25.69 -11.42
N SER A 86 22.06 25.62 -11.62
CA SER A 86 22.72 24.47 -12.24
C SER A 86 22.61 23.15 -11.47
N ASN A 87 22.13 23.19 -10.22
CA ASN A 87 21.98 22.02 -9.36
C ASN A 87 20.55 21.44 -9.35
N VAL A 88 19.59 22.07 -10.05
CA VAL A 88 18.23 21.52 -10.16
C VAL A 88 18.09 20.66 -11.40
N ILE A 89 17.29 19.61 -11.28
CA ILE A 89 16.96 18.75 -12.41
C ILE A 89 15.93 19.43 -13.30
N ASN A 90 16.08 19.28 -14.60
CA ASN A 90 15.15 19.87 -15.55
C ASN A 90 13.88 19.03 -15.71
N VAL A 91 12.80 19.71 -16.04
CA VAL A 91 11.50 19.13 -16.41
C VAL A 91 11.03 19.85 -17.67
N TRP A 92 10.57 19.12 -18.68
CA TRP A 92 10.13 19.67 -19.96
C TRP A 92 8.84 19.02 -20.44
N THR A 93 8.12 19.71 -21.32
CA THR A 93 7.16 19.04 -22.19
C THR A 93 7.91 18.21 -23.24
N LEU A 94 7.22 17.29 -23.91
CA LEU A 94 7.81 16.56 -25.05
C LEU A 94 8.32 17.54 -26.11
N GLU A 95 7.53 18.53 -26.51
CA GLU A 95 7.90 19.49 -27.54
C GLU A 95 9.15 20.31 -27.17
N GLU A 96 9.24 20.77 -25.92
CA GLU A 96 10.35 21.62 -25.48
C GLU A 96 11.71 20.91 -25.52
N ARG A 97 11.76 19.61 -25.25
CA ARG A 97 13.03 18.85 -25.19
C ARG A 97 13.29 18.02 -26.43
N LEU A 98 12.26 17.49 -27.06
CA LEU A 98 12.38 16.53 -28.15
C LEU A 98 12.15 17.16 -29.53
N GLN A 99 11.88 18.48 -29.60
CA GLN A 99 11.92 19.28 -30.83
C GLN A 99 12.95 20.43 -30.72
N PRO A 100 13.85 20.59 -31.71
CA PRO A 100 14.01 19.75 -32.90
C PRO A 100 14.49 18.34 -32.55
N PHE A 101 14.22 17.38 -33.44
CA PHE A 101 14.60 15.96 -33.27
C PHE A 101 16.08 15.79 -32.87
N ASP A 102 16.30 15.02 -31.79
CA ASP A 102 17.61 14.70 -31.23
C ASP A 102 17.93 13.21 -31.45
N SER A 103 18.70 12.92 -32.50
CA SER A 103 19.11 11.55 -32.85
C SER A 103 20.01 10.87 -31.82
N LYS A 104 20.48 11.59 -30.80
CA LYS A 104 21.32 11.06 -29.72
C LYS A 104 20.57 10.91 -28.41
N ALA A 105 19.30 11.27 -28.36
CA ALA A 105 18.48 11.13 -27.15
C ALA A 105 18.40 9.65 -26.75
N VAL A 106 18.55 9.40 -25.45
CA VAL A 106 18.28 8.10 -24.82
C VAL A 106 17.18 8.32 -23.79
N ILE A 107 15.98 7.85 -24.09
CA ILE A 107 14.78 8.06 -23.28
C ILE A 107 14.43 6.74 -22.59
N LEU A 108 14.32 6.76 -21.26
CA LEU A 108 13.82 5.61 -20.51
C LEU A 108 12.38 5.82 -20.11
N LEU A 109 11.58 4.77 -20.32
CA LEU A 109 10.15 4.81 -20.12
C LEU A 109 9.72 3.64 -19.23
N ALA A 110 9.00 3.97 -18.17
CA ALA A 110 8.30 3.02 -17.29
C ALA A 110 6.90 3.60 -17.01
N ALA A 111 5.92 3.25 -17.85
CA ALA A 111 4.55 3.72 -17.72
C ALA A 111 3.58 2.55 -17.87
N GLU A 112 2.47 2.57 -17.12
CA GLU A 112 1.45 1.52 -17.19
C GLU A 112 0.79 1.46 -18.58
N ASP A 113 0.49 2.61 -19.17
CA ASP A 113 0.06 2.73 -20.56
C ASP A 113 1.22 3.13 -21.48
N TYR A 114 2.31 2.35 -21.44
CA TYR A 114 3.48 2.63 -22.28
C TYR A 114 3.14 2.73 -23.78
N ARG A 115 2.08 2.07 -24.25
CA ARG A 115 1.70 2.05 -25.67
C ARG A 115 1.20 3.42 -26.15
N ALA A 116 0.38 4.12 -25.35
CA ALA A 116 -0.04 5.48 -25.69
C ALA A 116 1.17 6.43 -25.71
N GLU A 117 2.09 6.28 -24.75
CA GLU A 117 3.29 7.11 -24.65
C GLU A 117 4.29 6.86 -25.80
N MET A 118 4.43 5.61 -26.24
CA MET A 118 5.22 5.24 -27.43
C MET A 118 4.74 5.96 -28.69
N GLN A 119 3.42 5.95 -28.93
CA GLN A 119 2.84 6.58 -30.13
C GLN A 119 3.17 8.07 -30.22
N LYS A 120 3.23 8.76 -29.07
CA LYS A 120 3.60 10.18 -29.01
C LYS A 120 5.07 10.38 -29.41
N LEU A 121 5.98 9.55 -28.90
CA LEU A 121 7.41 9.60 -29.27
C LEU A 121 7.63 9.25 -30.76
N GLU A 122 6.92 8.24 -31.27
CA GLU A 122 7.00 7.82 -32.67
C GLU A 122 6.46 8.88 -33.63
N ALA A 123 5.38 9.58 -33.26
CA ALA A 123 4.88 10.72 -34.02
C ALA A 123 5.90 11.86 -34.14
N MET A 124 6.85 11.95 -33.20
CA MET A 124 7.96 12.91 -33.22
C MET A 124 9.22 12.37 -33.91
N GLY A 125 9.18 11.15 -34.46
CA GLY A 125 10.28 10.53 -35.21
C GLY A 125 11.23 9.68 -34.37
N TYR A 126 10.96 9.49 -33.07
CA TYR A 126 11.76 8.62 -32.20
C TYR A 126 11.39 7.15 -32.42
N GLN A 127 12.32 6.24 -32.17
CA GLN A 127 12.18 4.81 -32.50
C GLN A 127 12.56 3.96 -31.29
N GLU A 128 11.75 2.94 -31.00
CA GLU A 128 12.02 1.97 -29.94
C GLU A 128 13.34 1.24 -30.20
N GLY A 129 14.14 1.04 -29.15
CA GLY A 129 15.42 0.34 -29.26
C GLY A 129 16.57 1.18 -29.83
N VAL A 130 16.27 2.37 -30.36
CA VAL A 130 17.26 3.32 -30.88
C VAL A 130 17.32 4.57 -30.02
N HIS A 131 16.18 5.20 -29.78
CA HIS A 131 16.11 6.46 -29.05
C HIS A 131 15.38 6.34 -27.71
N TYR A 132 14.42 5.42 -27.62
CA TYR A 132 13.69 5.17 -26.37
C TYR A 132 13.64 3.69 -26.04
N TYR A 133 13.57 3.39 -24.74
CA TYR A 133 13.63 2.04 -24.21
C TYR A 133 12.64 1.85 -23.08
N ILE A 134 11.81 0.81 -23.20
CA ILE A 134 10.86 0.40 -22.17
C ILE A 134 11.63 -0.44 -21.15
N VAL A 135 11.79 0.08 -19.93
CA VAL A 135 12.57 -0.63 -18.89
C VAL A 135 11.75 -1.68 -18.15
N TYR A 136 10.42 -1.59 -18.21
CA TYR A 136 9.53 -2.54 -17.57
C TYR A 136 8.21 -2.63 -18.33
N ASP A 137 7.78 -3.85 -18.64
CA ASP A 137 6.49 -4.12 -19.26
C ASP A 137 5.43 -4.35 -18.18
N PHE A 138 4.45 -3.46 -18.12
CA PHE A 138 3.30 -3.57 -17.24
C PHE A 138 2.20 -4.47 -17.81
N GLY A 139 2.30 -4.86 -19.09
CA GLY A 139 1.54 -5.92 -19.72
C GLY A 139 1.99 -7.28 -19.19
N GLU A 140 1.64 -7.58 -17.94
CA GLU A 140 2.09 -8.77 -17.25
C GLU A 140 1.43 -10.04 -17.80
N GLU A 141 1.86 -10.53 -18.96
CA GLU A 141 1.32 -11.72 -19.64
C GLU A 141 1.26 -12.94 -18.70
N GLU A 142 2.31 -13.19 -17.92
CA GLU A 142 2.33 -14.28 -16.94
C GLU A 142 1.21 -14.15 -15.90
N LEU A 143 0.94 -12.93 -15.44
CA LEU A 143 -0.11 -12.68 -14.47
C LEU A 143 -1.49 -12.81 -15.13
N ASN A 144 -1.65 -12.26 -16.33
CA ASN A 144 -2.86 -12.43 -17.12
C ASN A 144 -3.14 -13.92 -17.37
N CYS A 145 -2.13 -14.71 -17.70
CA CYS A 145 -2.24 -16.16 -17.84
C CYS A 145 -2.57 -16.86 -16.52
N TYR A 146 -2.04 -16.38 -15.39
CA TYR A 146 -2.36 -16.93 -14.08
C TYR A 146 -3.82 -16.71 -13.69
N PHE A 147 -4.38 -15.53 -13.97
CA PHE A 147 -5.80 -15.25 -13.72
C PHE A 147 -6.73 -15.75 -14.84
N ALA A 148 -6.19 -16.08 -16.01
CA ALA A 148 -6.98 -16.56 -17.13
C ALA A 148 -7.76 -17.83 -16.76
N GLY A 149 -9.08 -17.78 -16.98
CA GLY A 149 -9.99 -18.88 -16.69
C GLY A 149 -10.41 -19.04 -15.23
N LYS A 150 -9.86 -18.23 -14.30
CA LYS A 150 -10.36 -18.19 -12.91
C LYS A 150 -11.70 -17.44 -12.87
N PRO A 151 -12.75 -17.99 -12.24
CA PRO A 151 -14.03 -17.29 -12.14
C PRO A 151 -13.90 -16.03 -11.27
N LEU A 152 -14.34 -14.88 -11.80
CA LEU A 152 -14.41 -13.63 -11.04
C LEU A 152 -15.50 -13.74 -9.96
N MET A 153 -15.20 -13.33 -8.74
CA MET A 153 -16.15 -13.26 -7.65
C MET A 153 -17.03 -12.02 -7.76
N THR A 154 -18.31 -12.17 -7.47
CA THR A 154 -19.24 -11.07 -7.27
C THR A 154 -19.08 -10.48 -5.86
N LEU A 155 -19.47 -9.22 -5.65
CA LEU A 155 -19.42 -8.59 -4.33
C LEU A 155 -20.15 -9.39 -3.23
N PRO A 156 -21.33 -10.00 -3.47
CA PRO A 156 -21.95 -10.90 -2.50
C PRO A 156 -21.11 -12.14 -2.16
N GLU A 157 -20.40 -12.74 -3.12
CA GLU A 157 -19.51 -13.88 -2.86
C GLU A 157 -18.29 -13.48 -2.03
N ILE A 158 -17.74 -12.28 -2.28
CA ILE A 158 -16.66 -11.69 -1.46
C ILE A 158 -17.13 -11.54 -0.02
N LYS A 159 -18.23 -10.81 0.20
CA LYS A 159 -18.82 -10.57 1.52
C LYS A 159 -19.14 -11.85 2.28
N GLU A 160 -19.72 -12.84 1.61
CA GLU A 160 -20.03 -14.14 2.23
C GLU A 160 -18.75 -14.89 2.63
N THR A 161 -17.70 -14.84 1.78
CA THR A 161 -16.42 -15.50 2.08
C THR A 161 -15.71 -14.85 3.27
N GLU A 162 -15.69 -13.52 3.32
CA GLU A 162 -15.13 -12.76 4.46
C GLU A 162 -15.89 -12.97 5.75
N LYS A 163 -17.23 -12.97 5.70
CA LYS A 163 -18.07 -13.27 6.85
C LYS A 163 -17.81 -14.67 7.41
N GLN A 164 -17.59 -15.66 6.53
CA GLN A 164 -17.21 -17.01 6.96
C GLN A 164 -15.81 -17.05 7.61
N MET A 165 -14.86 -16.26 7.11
CA MET A 165 -13.56 -16.08 7.76
C MET A 165 -13.70 -15.40 9.13
N LEU A 166 -14.50 -14.33 9.24
CA LEU A 166 -14.75 -13.64 10.50
C LEU A 166 -15.41 -14.56 11.54
N ALA A 167 -16.38 -15.37 11.12
CA ALA A 167 -17.03 -16.36 12.00
C ALA A 167 -16.04 -17.44 12.48
N TYR A 168 -15.09 -17.83 11.63
CA TYR A 168 -14.02 -18.75 11.98
C TYR A 168 -13.07 -18.14 13.03
N VAL A 169 -12.62 -16.90 12.80
CA VAL A 169 -11.77 -16.15 13.75
C VAL A 169 -12.49 -15.93 15.08
N ASP A 170 -13.77 -15.54 15.06
CA ASP A 170 -14.62 -15.43 16.27
C ASP A 170 -14.64 -16.73 17.07
N GLY A 171 -14.78 -17.89 16.39
CA GLY A 171 -14.73 -19.20 17.02
C GLY A 171 -13.42 -19.48 17.75
N ILE A 172 -12.28 -19.15 17.11
CA ILE A 172 -10.94 -19.28 17.72
C ILE A 172 -10.83 -18.34 18.93
N CYS A 173 -11.23 -17.08 18.79
CA CYS A 173 -11.17 -16.08 19.85
C CYS A 173 -11.99 -16.50 21.07
N ARG A 174 -13.25 -16.96 20.87
CA ARG A 174 -14.11 -17.42 21.95
C ARG A 174 -13.55 -18.65 22.66
N LYS A 175 -13.04 -19.64 21.90
CA LYS A 175 -12.44 -20.86 22.47
C LYS A 175 -11.22 -20.57 23.34
N ASN A 176 -10.45 -19.54 22.99
CA ASN A 176 -9.16 -19.22 23.61
C ASN A 176 -9.18 -17.96 24.50
N ASN A 177 -10.38 -17.41 24.74
CA ASN A 177 -10.61 -16.17 25.50
C ASN A 177 -9.77 -14.99 24.99
N LEU A 178 -9.71 -14.82 23.66
CA LEU A 178 -9.07 -13.68 23.02
C LEU A 178 -10.09 -12.57 22.80
N ARG A 179 -9.64 -11.33 22.97
CA ARG A 179 -10.47 -10.15 22.69
C ARG A 179 -10.24 -9.75 21.25
N TYR A 180 -11.33 -9.54 20.54
CA TYR A 180 -11.34 -8.87 19.25
C TYR A 180 -12.55 -7.95 19.16
N TRP A 181 -12.50 -6.96 18.28
CA TRP A 181 -13.62 -6.10 17.96
C TRP A 181 -13.63 -5.74 16.48
N VAL A 182 -14.80 -5.65 15.85
CA VAL A 182 -14.91 -5.03 14.52
C VAL A 182 -14.56 -3.54 14.60
N CYS A 183 -13.91 -3.02 13.56
CA CYS A 183 -13.47 -1.62 13.47
C CYS A 183 -13.77 -1.00 12.11
N GLY A 184 -13.34 0.26 11.88
CA GLY A 184 -13.48 0.95 10.60
C GLY A 184 -14.89 0.88 9.97
N GLY A 185 -14.92 0.56 8.67
CA GLY A 185 -16.14 0.38 7.87
C GLY A 185 -17.01 -0.77 8.39
N THR A 186 -16.41 -1.87 8.84
CA THR A 186 -17.11 -3.02 9.41
C THR A 186 -17.90 -2.66 10.67
N LEU A 187 -17.32 -1.89 11.59
CA LEU A 187 -18.01 -1.41 12.79
C LEU A 187 -19.14 -0.44 12.42
N LEU A 188 -18.89 0.51 11.53
CA LEU A 188 -19.92 1.42 11.04
C LEU A 188 -21.09 0.65 10.39
N GLY A 189 -20.78 -0.36 9.57
CA GLY A 189 -21.75 -1.28 8.97
C GLY A 189 -22.57 -2.02 10.02
N THR A 190 -21.90 -2.61 11.01
CA THR A 190 -22.55 -3.33 12.13
C THR A 190 -23.59 -2.45 12.82
N ILE A 191 -23.24 -1.19 13.13
CA ILE A 191 -24.15 -0.27 13.82
C ILE A 191 -25.28 0.22 12.91
N ARG A 192 -24.93 0.71 11.72
CA ARG A 192 -25.83 1.45 10.83
C ARG A 192 -26.69 0.56 9.94
N HIS A 193 -26.12 -0.53 9.42
CA HIS A 193 -26.73 -1.42 8.42
C HIS A 193 -27.05 -2.82 8.96
N LYS A 194 -26.60 -3.15 10.17
CA LYS A 194 -26.71 -4.51 10.76
C LYS A 194 -25.97 -5.56 9.92
N GLY A 195 -24.88 -5.17 9.28
CA GLY A 195 -24.12 -5.98 8.33
C GLY A 195 -23.12 -5.12 7.57
N PHE A 196 -22.70 -5.54 6.39
CA PHE A 196 -21.83 -4.72 5.54
C PHE A 196 -22.46 -3.38 5.16
N ILE A 197 -21.63 -2.36 4.97
CA ILE A 197 -22.05 -1.21 4.16
C ILE A 197 -22.26 -1.71 2.72
N PRO A 198 -23.33 -1.33 2.00
CA PRO A 198 -23.69 -1.99 0.74
C PRO A 198 -22.60 -1.96 -0.35
N TRP A 199 -21.78 -0.92 -0.38
CA TRP A 199 -20.71 -0.69 -1.37
C TRP A 199 -19.30 -0.98 -0.83
N ASP A 200 -19.19 -1.53 0.36
CA ASP A 200 -17.92 -1.91 1.03
C ASP A 200 -17.58 -3.37 0.71
N ASP A 201 -16.31 -3.73 0.72
CA ASP A 201 -15.81 -5.02 0.22
C ASP A 201 -14.75 -5.68 1.09
N ASP A 202 -14.54 -5.21 2.32
CA ASP A 202 -13.61 -5.77 3.29
C ASP A 202 -14.18 -5.89 4.73
N ILE A 203 -13.45 -6.67 5.55
CA ILE A 203 -13.67 -6.79 7.00
C ILE A 203 -12.40 -6.45 7.76
N ASP A 204 -12.52 -5.51 8.69
CA ASP A 204 -11.47 -5.11 9.61
C ASP A 204 -11.80 -5.47 11.07
N ILE A 205 -10.82 -6.04 11.79
CA ILE A 205 -10.91 -6.27 13.23
C ILE A 205 -9.67 -5.78 13.99
N PHE A 206 -9.90 -5.37 15.22
CA PHE A 206 -8.88 -5.05 16.22
C PHE A 206 -8.68 -6.21 17.18
N LEU A 207 -7.42 -6.54 17.46
CA LEU A 207 -7.05 -7.36 18.61
C LEU A 207 -6.01 -6.62 19.44
N PRO A 208 -6.12 -6.57 20.78
CA PRO A 208 -5.05 -6.09 21.64
C PRO A 208 -3.74 -6.79 21.31
N TRP A 209 -2.61 -6.09 21.32
CA TRP A 209 -1.32 -6.62 20.88
C TRP A 209 -0.97 -8.01 21.45
N LYS A 210 -1.26 -8.26 22.73
CA LYS A 210 -1.07 -9.58 23.37
C LYS A 210 -1.99 -10.67 22.78
N ASP A 211 -3.26 -10.33 22.53
CA ASP A 211 -4.24 -11.24 21.94
C ASP A 211 -3.95 -11.47 20.46
N TYR A 212 -3.46 -10.45 19.74
CA TYR A 212 -2.97 -10.54 18.37
C TYR A 212 -1.81 -11.54 18.27
N LEU A 213 -0.77 -11.40 19.09
CA LEU A 213 0.35 -12.33 19.12
C LEU A 213 -0.08 -13.75 19.50
N LYS A 214 -1.02 -13.87 20.44
CA LYS A 214 -1.55 -15.18 20.84
C LYS A 214 -2.39 -15.81 19.75
N LEU A 215 -3.19 -15.04 19.00
CA LEU A 215 -3.92 -15.55 17.84
C LEU A 215 -2.92 -16.11 16.83
N ILE A 216 -1.84 -15.36 16.53
CA ILE A 216 -0.81 -15.80 15.60
C ILE A 216 -0.18 -17.14 16.03
N ASP A 217 0.15 -17.27 17.31
CA ASP A 217 0.80 -18.47 17.86
C ASP A 217 -0.09 -19.72 17.82
N ILE A 218 -1.40 -19.56 18.01
CA ILE A 218 -2.35 -20.68 18.10
C ILE A 218 -3.10 -20.96 16.79
N PHE A 219 -2.94 -20.11 15.76
CA PHE A 219 -3.64 -20.30 14.49
C PHE A 219 -3.02 -21.49 13.77
N GLU A 220 -3.83 -22.51 13.51
CA GLU A 220 -3.43 -23.68 12.74
C GLU A 220 -3.97 -23.55 11.31
N GLU A 221 -3.08 -23.58 10.31
CA GLU A 221 -3.47 -23.65 8.91
C GLU A 221 -4.38 -24.86 8.67
N THR A 222 -5.48 -24.64 7.97
CA THR A 222 -6.42 -25.68 7.55
C THR A 222 -6.40 -25.81 6.03
N ASP A 223 -7.12 -26.77 5.45
CA ASP A 223 -7.27 -26.86 3.99
C ASP A 223 -7.86 -25.59 3.35
N ARG A 224 -8.60 -24.79 4.13
CA ARG A 224 -9.31 -23.61 3.65
C ARG A 224 -8.68 -22.30 4.12
N PHE A 225 -8.45 -22.16 5.42
CA PHE A 225 -7.98 -20.92 6.03
C PHE A 225 -6.51 -21.00 6.40
N ASP A 226 -5.82 -19.89 6.18
CA ASP A 226 -4.44 -19.66 6.58
C ASP A 226 -4.30 -18.24 7.15
N MET A 227 -3.12 -17.89 7.66
CA MET A 227 -2.84 -16.56 8.17
C MET A 227 -1.48 -16.07 7.68
N ILE A 228 -1.48 -14.88 7.10
CA ILE A 228 -0.29 -14.20 6.57
C ILE A 228 -0.16 -12.81 7.19
N GLY A 229 0.95 -12.12 6.99
CA GLY A 229 1.11 -10.73 7.45
C GLY A 229 2.08 -10.53 8.59
N PHE A 230 1.97 -9.39 9.26
CA PHE A 230 2.96 -8.90 10.21
C PHE A 230 3.23 -9.89 11.36
N GLY A 231 4.44 -10.43 11.41
CA GLY A 231 4.86 -11.35 12.47
C GLY A 231 4.27 -12.77 12.41
N THR A 232 3.57 -13.12 11.33
CA THR A 232 3.02 -14.50 11.12
C THR A 232 4.10 -15.50 10.71
N ALA A 233 5.13 -15.03 10.02
CA ALA A 233 6.28 -15.83 9.62
C ALA A 233 7.51 -15.55 10.50
N ARG A 234 8.47 -16.49 10.52
CA ARG A 234 9.75 -16.32 11.22
C ARG A 234 10.54 -15.10 10.73
N VAL A 235 10.43 -14.80 9.43
CA VAL A 235 11.02 -13.63 8.79
C VAL A 235 9.86 -12.84 8.20
N ASN A 236 9.67 -11.60 8.66
CA ASN A 236 8.56 -10.76 8.22
C ASN A 236 8.91 -10.06 6.90
N ASP A 237 8.38 -10.53 5.78
CA ASP A 237 8.51 -9.88 4.47
C ASP A 237 7.29 -9.01 4.11
N PHE A 238 6.30 -8.96 4.99
CA PHE A 238 5.06 -8.23 4.77
C PHE A 238 5.23 -6.72 4.96
N PRO A 239 4.77 -5.87 4.01
CA PRO A 239 4.91 -4.42 4.09
C PRO A 239 3.95 -3.76 5.07
N ASP A 240 2.77 -4.37 5.29
CA ASP A 240 1.71 -3.80 6.10
C ASP A 240 1.87 -4.19 7.58
N LEU A 241 1.46 -3.31 8.49
CA LEU A 241 1.59 -3.49 9.95
C LEU A 241 0.40 -4.27 10.56
N LEU A 242 -0.08 -5.28 9.84
CA LEU A 242 -1.27 -6.07 10.21
C LEU A 242 -1.12 -7.52 9.76
N ALA A 243 -1.89 -8.41 10.40
CA ALA A 243 -2.05 -9.78 9.93
C ALA A 243 -3.34 -9.90 9.11
N LYS A 244 -3.42 -10.93 8.28
CA LYS A 244 -4.56 -11.27 7.46
C LYS A 244 -4.91 -12.73 7.67
N VAL A 245 -6.15 -13.03 8.00
CA VAL A 245 -6.68 -14.40 7.86
C VAL A 245 -7.24 -14.53 6.47
N VAL A 246 -6.85 -15.57 5.74
CA VAL A 246 -7.07 -15.67 4.28
C VAL A 246 -7.79 -16.97 3.89
N ASP A 247 -8.63 -16.94 2.84
CA ASP A 247 -9.30 -18.12 2.27
C ASP A 247 -8.55 -18.60 1.02
N LYS A 248 -7.83 -19.72 1.13
CA LYS A 248 -6.95 -20.28 0.08
C LYS A 248 -7.68 -20.66 -1.21
N ARG A 249 -9.01 -20.76 -1.18
CA ARG A 249 -9.86 -21.01 -2.37
C ARG A 249 -10.08 -19.76 -3.20
N THR A 250 -9.42 -18.65 -2.88
CA THR A 250 -9.54 -17.38 -3.58
C THR A 250 -8.16 -16.82 -3.94
N VAL A 251 -8.13 -15.84 -4.84
CA VAL A 251 -6.92 -15.10 -5.18
C VAL A 251 -7.26 -13.69 -5.66
N ILE A 252 -6.45 -12.72 -5.25
CA ILE A 252 -6.56 -11.30 -5.57
C ILE A 252 -5.21 -10.81 -6.11
N ASN A 253 -5.28 -9.86 -7.04
CA ASN A 253 -4.14 -9.06 -7.48
C ASN A 253 -4.22 -7.67 -6.84
N GLU A 254 -3.49 -7.46 -5.76
CA GLU A 254 -3.42 -6.18 -5.06
C GLU A 254 -2.21 -5.38 -5.57
N ASN A 255 -2.45 -4.43 -6.46
CA ASN A 255 -1.42 -3.53 -6.97
C ASN A 255 -1.50 -2.17 -6.27
N ILE A 256 -0.55 -1.89 -5.37
CA ILE A 256 -0.42 -0.59 -4.68
C ILE A 256 0.57 0.36 -5.40
N GLY A 257 0.96 0.00 -6.63
CA GLY A 257 1.82 0.73 -7.55
C GLY A 257 3.32 0.57 -7.30
N THR A 258 3.80 0.58 -6.05
CA THR A 258 5.23 0.30 -5.77
C THR A 258 5.53 -1.19 -5.66
N VAL A 259 4.58 -1.90 -5.08
CA VAL A 259 4.62 -3.31 -4.77
C VAL A 259 3.30 -3.90 -5.25
N ARG A 260 3.37 -5.13 -5.74
CA ARG A 260 2.20 -5.93 -6.11
C ARG A 260 2.16 -7.18 -5.24
N LYS A 261 1.00 -7.44 -4.65
CA LYS A 261 0.74 -8.61 -3.81
C LYS A 261 -0.27 -9.51 -4.52
N ILE A 262 0.07 -10.78 -4.68
CA ILE A 262 -0.86 -11.83 -5.09
C ILE A 262 -1.15 -12.66 -3.86
N ASN A 263 -2.37 -12.56 -3.35
CA ASN A 263 -2.76 -13.19 -2.09
C ASN A 263 -4.24 -13.58 -2.11
N PRO A 264 -4.69 -14.50 -1.25
CA PRO A 264 -6.10 -14.86 -1.15
C PRO A 264 -6.88 -13.73 -0.48
N LEU A 265 -8.20 -13.70 -0.68
CA LEU A 265 -9.15 -12.83 0.02
C LEU A 265 -8.99 -12.96 1.54
N TRP A 266 -9.17 -11.85 2.25
CA TRP A 266 -8.72 -11.70 3.62
C TRP A 266 -9.75 -11.08 4.57
N VAL A 267 -9.50 -11.25 5.88
CA VAL A 267 -9.97 -10.38 6.96
C VAL A 267 -8.74 -9.70 7.57
N ASP A 268 -8.75 -8.38 7.65
CA ASP A 268 -7.64 -7.60 8.20
C ASP A 268 -7.68 -7.55 9.73
N ILE A 269 -6.53 -7.82 10.34
CA ILE A 269 -6.35 -7.93 11.79
C ILE A 269 -5.32 -6.88 12.22
N PHE A 270 -5.80 -5.77 12.76
CA PHE A 270 -4.92 -4.69 13.23
C PHE A 270 -4.51 -4.91 14.70
N PRO A 271 -3.21 -4.71 15.02
CA PRO A 271 -2.73 -4.75 16.40
C PRO A 271 -3.14 -3.47 17.14
N LEU A 272 -4.10 -3.59 18.05
CA LEU A 272 -4.54 -2.53 18.96
C LEU A 272 -3.56 -2.41 20.12
N ILE A 273 -2.91 -1.25 20.25
CA ILE A 273 -1.84 -1.02 21.22
C ILE A 273 -2.26 0.01 22.26
N GLY A 274 -1.57 0.04 23.41
CA GLY A 274 -1.65 1.17 24.33
C GLY A 274 -0.99 2.41 23.72
N LEU A 275 -1.32 3.59 24.24
CA LEU A 275 -0.72 4.86 23.83
C LEU A 275 -0.38 5.71 25.06
N PRO A 276 0.54 6.69 24.94
CA PRO A 276 0.82 7.67 25.99
C PRO A 276 -0.44 8.38 26.54
N ASP A 277 -0.39 8.75 27.81
CA ASP A 277 -1.49 9.49 28.46
C ASP A 277 -1.50 10.97 28.04
N ASP A 278 -0.31 11.58 27.95
CA ASP A 278 -0.16 12.97 27.52
C ASP A 278 -0.42 13.13 26.00
N ALA A 279 -1.12 14.20 25.63
CA ALA A 279 -1.53 14.42 24.25
C ALA A 279 -0.35 14.76 23.32
N GLU A 280 0.62 15.53 23.79
CA GLU A 280 1.81 15.89 23.02
C GLU A 280 2.72 14.67 22.85
N GLU A 281 2.85 13.84 23.90
CA GLU A 281 3.58 12.57 23.81
C GLU A 281 2.92 11.59 22.82
N ARG A 282 1.58 11.49 22.78
CA ARG A 282 0.89 10.70 21.75
C ARG A 282 1.13 11.25 20.35
N HIS A 283 0.99 12.56 20.15
CA HIS A 283 1.23 13.19 18.85
C HIS A 283 2.66 12.91 18.36
N LEU A 284 3.64 13.04 19.27
CA LEU A 284 5.03 12.72 18.99
C LEU A 284 5.22 11.22 18.67
N PHE A 285 4.53 10.32 19.37
CA PHE A 285 4.58 8.88 19.11
C PHE A 285 4.12 8.53 17.69
N PHE A 286 2.98 9.05 17.24
CA PHE A 286 2.50 8.86 15.87
C PHE A 286 3.43 9.51 14.83
N THR A 287 3.94 10.71 15.12
CA THR A 287 4.91 11.39 14.24
C THR A 287 6.21 10.59 14.09
N ASN A 288 6.72 10.03 15.18
CA ASN A 288 7.92 9.17 15.17
C ASN A 288 7.67 7.87 14.39
N TYR A 289 6.48 7.27 14.50
CA TYR A 289 6.15 6.09 13.68
C TYR A 289 6.04 6.46 12.20
N LYS A 290 5.43 7.60 11.86
CA LYS A 290 5.35 8.10 10.48
C LYS A 290 6.76 8.31 9.89
N GLU A 291 7.68 8.85 10.67
CA GLU A 291 9.09 9.01 10.27
C GLU A 291 9.80 7.65 10.12
N LEU A 292 9.55 6.68 11.01
CA LEU A 292 10.04 5.31 10.82
C LEU A 292 9.55 4.72 9.50
N ASN A 293 8.25 4.77 9.23
CA ASN A 293 7.68 4.27 7.98
C ASN A 293 8.27 4.98 6.76
N ARG A 294 8.48 6.30 6.82
CA ARG A 294 9.16 7.06 5.77
C ARG A 294 10.59 6.55 5.52
N ARG A 295 11.34 6.17 6.57
CA ARG A 295 12.70 5.60 6.45
C ARG A 295 12.71 4.21 5.84
N ILE A 296 11.72 3.37 6.15
CA ILE A 296 11.56 2.05 5.52
C ILE A 296 11.43 2.22 4.00
N TRP A 297 10.51 3.07 3.56
CA TRP A 297 10.31 3.35 2.13
C TRP A 297 11.51 4.08 1.50
N GLN A 298 12.17 4.98 2.23
CA GLN A 298 13.42 5.59 1.76
C GLN A 298 14.49 4.52 1.48
N GLU A 299 14.66 3.55 2.37
CA GLU A 299 15.60 2.44 2.17
C GLU A 299 15.15 1.51 1.03
N PHE A 300 13.85 1.22 0.91
CA PHE A 300 13.29 0.47 -0.22
C PHE A 300 13.74 1.08 -1.55
N TYR A 301 13.54 2.39 -1.77
CA TYR A 301 14.00 3.06 -2.98
C TYR A 301 15.53 3.12 -3.10
N ALA A 302 16.24 3.39 -1.99
CA ALA A 302 17.71 3.45 -1.99
C ALA A 302 18.35 2.09 -2.29
N THR A 303 17.64 0.98 -2.10
CA THR A 303 18.08 -0.38 -2.40
C THR A 303 17.43 -0.94 -3.66
N ASN A 304 17.03 -0.07 -4.59
CA ASN A 304 16.43 -0.43 -5.88
C ASN A 304 15.18 -1.33 -5.74
N GLY A 305 14.36 -1.06 -4.73
CA GLY A 305 13.11 -1.78 -4.48
C GLY A 305 13.31 -3.14 -3.80
N SER A 306 14.36 -3.34 -3.00
CA SER A 306 14.55 -4.60 -2.26
C SER A 306 13.43 -4.81 -1.24
N LEU A 307 12.82 -6.00 -1.24
CA LEU A 307 11.79 -6.39 -0.26
C LEU A 307 12.38 -6.75 1.11
N ASP A 308 13.68 -7.08 1.18
CA ASP A 308 14.37 -7.44 2.44
C ASP A 308 14.32 -6.33 3.50
N VAL A 309 14.04 -5.09 3.07
CA VAL A 309 13.86 -3.95 3.96
C VAL A 309 12.73 -4.19 4.97
N PHE A 310 11.64 -4.86 4.58
CA PHE A 310 10.52 -5.12 5.50
C PHE A 310 10.95 -6.07 6.62
N SER A 311 11.80 -7.05 6.32
CA SER A 311 12.36 -7.95 7.33
C SER A 311 13.39 -7.27 8.21
N LYS A 312 14.20 -6.38 7.63
CA LYS A 312 15.19 -5.59 8.37
C LYS A 312 14.53 -4.68 9.41
N TRP A 313 13.48 -3.97 9.03
CA TRP A 313 12.83 -2.95 9.87
C TRP A 313 11.75 -3.51 10.81
N PHE A 314 11.40 -4.80 10.67
CA PHE A 314 10.45 -5.49 11.52
C PHE A 314 10.71 -5.29 13.02
N VAL A 315 11.97 -5.36 13.46
CA VAL A 315 12.34 -5.18 14.88
C VAL A 315 11.96 -3.80 15.39
N ASP A 316 12.17 -2.74 14.59
CA ASP A 316 11.85 -1.37 14.99
C ASP A 316 10.35 -1.10 14.96
N GLN A 317 9.63 -1.62 13.96
CA GLN A 317 8.16 -1.58 13.94
C GLN A 317 7.57 -2.30 15.16
N LYS A 318 8.10 -3.47 15.51
CA LYS A 318 7.66 -4.23 16.70
C LYS A 318 7.88 -3.45 17.99
N LYS A 319 8.97 -2.66 18.12
CA LYS A 319 9.20 -1.80 19.30
C LYS A 319 8.06 -0.81 19.50
N PHE A 320 7.53 -0.20 18.43
CA PHE A 320 6.36 0.68 18.52
C PHE A 320 5.13 -0.09 18.98
N LEU A 321 4.87 -1.27 18.38
CA LEU A 321 3.71 -2.07 18.72
C LEU A 321 3.72 -2.61 20.17
N SER A 322 4.92 -2.83 20.72
CA SER A 322 5.08 -3.30 22.10
C SER A 322 5.41 -2.19 23.11
N ALA A 323 5.43 -0.92 22.70
CA ALA A 323 5.91 0.18 23.53
C ALA A 323 5.01 0.42 24.75
N TYR A 324 3.70 0.29 24.57
CA TYR A 324 2.69 0.54 25.59
C TYR A 324 1.70 -0.62 25.62
N ASP A 325 1.51 -1.17 26.82
CA ASP A 325 0.56 -2.26 27.02
C ASP A 325 -0.87 -1.73 26.97
N PHE A 326 -1.70 -2.37 26.15
CA PHE A 326 -3.11 -2.01 25.99
C PHE A 326 -3.87 -2.02 27.32
N ASP A 327 -3.62 -3.00 28.18
CA ASP A 327 -4.39 -3.20 29.41
C ASP A 327 -4.10 -2.16 30.50
N SER A 328 -2.90 -1.58 30.52
CA SER A 328 -2.49 -0.57 31.51
C SER A 328 -2.61 0.87 31.04
N ALA A 329 -2.80 1.11 29.74
CA ALA A 329 -2.84 2.46 29.16
C ALA A 329 -4.19 3.16 29.36
N SER A 330 -4.20 4.51 29.38
CA SER A 330 -5.45 5.27 29.36
C SER A 330 -6.00 5.44 27.94
N TYR A 331 -5.14 5.35 26.93
CA TYR A 331 -5.46 5.48 25.51
C TYR A 331 -5.04 4.24 24.74
N ALA A 332 -5.74 3.97 23.64
CA ALA A 332 -5.44 2.89 22.71
C ALA A 332 -5.63 3.34 21.26
N GLY A 333 -4.94 2.68 20.33
CA GLY A 333 -5.09 2.94 18.91
C GLY A 333 -4.28 1.97 18.05
N VAL A 334 -4.28 2.21 16.75
CA VAL A 334 -3.53 1.42 15.76
C VAL A 334 -2.56 2.32 15.00
N LEU A 335 -1.48 1.73 14.48
CA LEU A 335 -0.46 2.43 13.70
C LEU A 335 -0.54 2.03 12.23
N GLY A 336 -0.06 2.90 11.34
CA GLY A 336 0.07 2.58 9.91
C GLY A 336 -1.20 2.71 9.08
N THR A 337 -2.30 3.21 9.67
CA THR A 337 -3.54 3.52 8.94
C THR A 337 -3.48 4.89 8.28
N ILE A 338 -4.39 5.14 7.34
CA ILE A 338 -4.58 6.46 6.74
C ILE A 338 -5.16 7.50 7.72
N TYR A 339 -5.82 7.05 8.78
CA TYR A 339 -6.47 7.92 9.77
C TYR A 339 -5.47 8.43 10.82
N GLY A 340 -4.35 7.73 11.02
CA GLY A 340 -3.29 8.14 11.94
C GLY A 340 -3.82 8.37 13.35
N GLU A 341 -3.54 9.54 13.93
CA GLU A 341 -3.97 9.90 15.28
C GLU A 341 -5.48 9.85 15.52
N LYS A 342 -6.30 9.90 14.46
CA LYS A 342 -7.76 9.76 14.60
C LYS A 342 -8.19 8.38 15.08
N ASP A 343 -7.38 7.33 14.87
CA ASP A 343 -7.63 6.01 15.44
C ASP A 343 -7.40 5.96 16.96
N SER A 344 -6.80 7.00 17.56
CA SER A 344 -6.63 7.08 19.01
C SER A 344 -7.98 7.28 19.71
N THR A 345 -8.25 6.45 20.71
CA THR A 345 -9.41 6.56 21.61
C THR A 345 -8.98 6.37 23.05
N GLY A 346 -9.85 6.71 24.01
CA GLY A 346 -9.69 6.24 25.38
C GLY A 346 -9.79 4.71 25.41
N ARG A 347 -8.88 4.04 26.12
CA ARG A 347 -8.87 2.57 26.25
C ARG A 347 -10.20 2.04 26.83
N LYS A 348 -10.92 2.87 27.60
CA LYS A 348 -12.27 2.58 28.12
C LYS A 348 -13.31 2.26 27.05
N VAL A 349 -13.10 2.67 25.79
CA VAL A 349 -13.95 2.27 24.65
C VAL A 349 -14.11 0.75 24.58
N TYR A 350 -13.08 0.02 24.98
CA TYR A 350 -12.96 -1.43 24.89
C TYR A 350 -13.21 -2.15 26.23
N ASP A 351 -13.62 -1.45 27.31
CA ASP A 351 -13.86 -2.06 28.64
C ASP A 351 -14.94 -3.12 28.63
N LYS A 352 -15.96 -2.90 27.80
CA LYS A 352 -17.10 -3.80 27.67
C LYS A 352 -17.26 -4.16 26.20
N THR A 353 -17.48 -5.44 25.95
CA THR A 353 -17.81 -5.95 24.63
C THR A 353 -19.32 -6.15 24.52
N LEU A 354 -19.88 -5.70 23.40
CA LEU A 354 -21.26 -6.00 23.00
C LEU A 354 -21.21 -7.09 21.93
N ARG A 355 -22.08 -8.10 22.04
CA ARG A 355 -22.37 -9.01 20.92
C ARG A 355 -23.50 -8.38 20.12
N MET A 356 -23.24 -8.11 18.85
CA MET A 356 -24.19 -7.45 17.97
C MET A 356 -24.33 -8.23 16.67
N GLN A 357 -25.52 -8.18 16.10
CA GLN A 357 -25.82 -8.80 14.83
C GLN A 357 -25.02 -8.14 13.69
N PHE A 358 -24.40 -8.98 12.88
CA PHE A 358 -23.81 -8.64 11.59
C PHE A 358 -24.32 -9.66 10.58
N GLU A 359 -25.36 -9.28 9.85
CA GLU A 359 -26.17 -10.16 9.01
C GLU A 359 -26.72 -11.37 9.82
N ASP A 360 -26.31 -12.58 9.48
CA ASP A 360 -26.70 -13.84 10.11
C ASP A 360 -25.69 -14.35 11.15
N ILE A 361 -24.61 -13.60 11.42
CA ILE A 361 -23.65 -13.88 12.50
C ILE A 361 -23.71 -12.83 13.61
N GLU A 362 -23.04 -13.10 14.73
CA GLU A 362 -22.78 -12.10 15.77
C GLU A 362 -21.29 -11.77 15.83
N VAL A 363 -21.00 -10.49 16.10
CA VAL A 363 -19.63 -9.98 16.19
C VAL A 363 -19.43 -9.20 17.48
N ASN A 364 -18.17 -9.08 17.90
CA ASN A 364 -17.79 -8.23 19.02
C ASN A 364 -17.70 -6.76 18.60
N VAL A 365 -18.43 -5.89 19.29
CA VAL A 365 -18.42 -4.44 19.14
C VAL A 365 -17.92 -3.81 20.45
N PRO A 366 -17.02 -2.82 20.43
CA PRO A 366 -16.61 -2.15 21.65
C PRO A 366 -17.76 -1.28 22.16
N ALA A 367 -18.12 -1.36 23.44
CA ALA A 367 -19.29 -0.63 23.97
C ALA A 367 -19.17 0.89 23.83
N GLY A 368 -17.94 1.42 23.79
CA GLY A 368 -17.65 2.83 23.49
C GLY A 368 -17.52 3.16 22.00
N TYR A 369 -18.05 2.32 21.08
CA TYR A 369 -17.91 2.49 19.62
C TYR A 369 -18.21 3.90 19.12
N LYS A 370 -19.09 4.64 19.81
CA LYS A 370 -19.44 6.01 19.42
C LYS A 370 -18.23 6.94 19.43
N GLU A 371 -17.36 6.86 20.44
CA GLU A 371 -16.15 7.69 20.50
C GLU A 371 -15.23 7.40 19.30
N TYR A 372 -15.00 6.11 19.03
CA TYR A 372 -14.19 5.67 17.89
C TYR A 372 -14.77 6.16 16.55
N LEU A 373 -16.07 5.97 16.30
CA LEU A 373 -16.70 6.42 15.06
C LEU A 373 -16.76 7.96 14.94
N ASP A 374 -16.97 8.68 16.05
CA ASP A 374 -16.94 10.14 16.07
C ASP A 374 -15.54 10.67 15.68
N ASN A 375 -14.45 10.02 16.14
CA ASN A 375 -13.08 10.41 15.83
C ASN A 375 -12.73 10.21 14.36
N LEU A 376 -13.15 9.07 13.78
CA LEU A 376 -12.85 8.72 12.39
C LEU A 376 -13.70 9.52 11.39
N TYR A 377 -15.01 9.54 11.60
CA TYR A 377 -15.98 9.95 10.59
C TYR A 377 -16.74 11.25 10.92
N GLY A 378 -16.49 11.87 12.08
CA GLY A 378 -17.26 13.02 12.55
C GLY A 378 -18.58 12.62 13.21
N LYS A 379 -19.38 13.57 13.70
CA LYS A 379 -20.57 13.24 14.53
C LYS A 379 -21.80 12.79 13.74
N ASP A 380 -21.74 12.85 12.42
CA ASP A 380 -22.82 12.62 11.47
C ASP A 380 -22.70 11.30 10.71
N TRP A 381 -21.83 10.37 11.15
CA TRP A 381 -21.61 9.06 10.51
C TRP A 381 -22.86 8.18 10.38
N MET A 382 -23.95 8.48 11.11
CA MET A 382 -25.26 7.85 10.92
C MET A 382 -25.97 8.28 9.63
N GLN A 383 -25.64 9.46 9.10
CA GLN A 383 -26.15 9.94 7.82
C GLN A 383 -25.42 9.20 6.70
N LEU A 384 -26.16 8.87 5.64
CA LEU A 384 -25.56 8.28 4.45
C LEU A 384 -24.81 9.37 3.68
N PRO A 385 -23.62 9.08 3.14
CA PRO A 385 -22.95 10.00 2.24
C PRO A 385 -23.78 10.19 0.96
N ASP A 386 -23.49 11.25 0.21
CA ASP A 386 -24.06 11.49 -1.12
C ASP A 386 -23.82 10.28 -2.04
N GLU A 387 -24.74 10.01 -2.97
CA GLU A 387 -24.67 8.83 -3.84
C GLU A 387 -23.36 8.72 -4.62
N GLU A 388 -22.80 9.84 -5.05
CA GLU A 388 -21.52 9.89 -5.78
C GLU A 388 -20.32 9.40 -4.95
N LYS A 389 -20.44 9.46 -3.61
CA LYS A 389 -19.44 9.01 -2.63
C LYS A 389 -19.68 7.56 -2.17
N ARG A 390 -20.78 6.91 -2.59
CA ARG A 390 -21.13 5.52 -2.24
C ARG A 390 -20.44 4.53 -3.19
N LYS A 391 -19.12 4.50 -3.14
CA LYS A 391 -18.28 3.61 -3.96
C LYS A 391 -17.35 2.84 -3.04
N SER A 392 -16.95 1.64 -3.43
CA SER A 392 -15.87 0.95 -2.72
C SER A 392 -14.60 1.80 -2.81
N HIS A 393 -13.89 1.89 -1.69
CA HIS A 393 -12.57 2.51 -1.65
C HIS A 393 -11.49 1.55 -2.12
N HIS A 394 -11.81 0.25 -2.20
CA HIS A 394 -10.94 -0.80 -2.68
C HIS A 394 -11.49 -1.27 -4.03
N ASN A 395 -10.65 -1.24 -5.07
CA ASN A 395 -11.06 -1.79 -6.37
C ASN A 395 -10.62 -3.26 -6.43
N ILE A 396 -11.13 -4.09 -5.51
CA ILE A 396 -10.69 -5.48 -5.34
C ILE A 396 -11.25 -6.34 -6.47
N LEU A 397 -10.36 -6.92 -7.27
CA LEU A 397 -10.68 -7.98 -8.21
C LEU A 397 -10.30 -9.33 -7.60
N ALA A 398 -11.28 -10.02 -7.03
CA ALA A 398 -11.14 -11.34 -6.41
C ALA A 398 -11.63 -12.45 -7.34
N TYR A 399 -10.92 -13.58 -7.34
CA TYR A 399 -11.21 -14.73 -8.18
C TYR A 399 -11.25 -16.00 -7.35
N TRP A 400 -12.11 -16.95 -7.72
CA TRP A 400 -12.06 -18.31 -7.20
C TRP A 400 -10.78 -19.02 -7.68
N ASN A 401 -10.10 -19.70 -6.77
CA ASN A 401 -8.86 -20.42 -6.97
C ASN A 401 -9.11 -21.91 -6.73
N GLN A 402 -9.07 -22.71 -7.80
CA GLN A 402 -9.29 -24.17 -7.78
C GLN A 402 -8.10 -24.92 -7.23
#